data_AF-A0A6V7NRC9-F1
#
_entry.id   AF-A0A6V7NRC9-F1
#
_cell.length_a   1.000
_cell.length_b   1.000
_cell.length_c   1.000
_cell.angle_alpha   90.00
_cell.angle_beta   90.00
_cell.angle_gamma   90.00
#
_symmetry.space_group_name_H-M   'P 1'
#
loop_
_entity.id
_entity.type
_entity.pdbx_description
1 polymer ?
#
loop_
_entity_poly.entity_id
_entity_poly.type
_entity_poly.pdbx_seq_one_letter_code
_entity_poly.pdbx_strand_id
1 'polypeptide(L)'
;MSSKGSSSHIIITSFAATVLLLLLSTFTCEAQLTPNYYDYTCPQALSTIRAAVRTAIAKERRMAASLIRLHFHDCFVQVGGPTWTVKLGRRDSTTANKDLARADLPTAFDDLDALVSSFARQGLSVKDMVALSGN
;
A
#
# COMPACT_ATOMS: atom_id res chain seq x y z
N MET A 1 -46.35 33.44 -34.64
CA MET A 1 -45.86 33.35 -33.25
C MET A 1 -46.13 31.93 -32.74
N SER A 2 -45.12 31.06 -32.60
CA SER A 2 -45.14 29.85 -31.73
C SER A 2 -44.04 28.86 -32.12
N SER A 3 -42.81 29.10 -31.67
CA SER A 3 -41.74 28.07 -31.65
C SER A 3 -40.66 28.45 -30.63
N LYS A 4 -41.08 28.76 -29.38
CA LYS A 4 -40.16 29.05 -28.26
C LYS A 4 -40.39 28.16 -27.03
N GLY A 5 -41.50 27.42 -26.98
CA GLY A 5 -41.86 26.56 -25.84
C GLY A 5 -41.07 25.25 -25.78
N SER A 6 -40.96 24.52 -26.89
CA SER A 6 -40.38 23.17 -26.91
C SER A 6 -38.88 23.12 -26.57
N SER A 7 -38.08 24.01 -27.14
CA SER A 7 -36.63 24.09 -26.86
C SER A 7 -36.33 24.48 -25.42
N SER A 8 -37.17 25.33 -24.81
CA SER A 8 -37.01 25.77 -23.42
C SER A 8 -37.26 24.62 -22.44
N HIS A 9 -38.27 23.78 -22.70
CA HIS A 9 -38.54 22.59 -21.89
C HIS A 9 -37.43 21.55 -21.99
N ILE A 10 -36.86 21.34 -23.18
CA ILE A 10 -35.74 20.39 -23.39
C ILE A 10 -34.47 20.86 -22.64
N ILE A 11 -34.20 22.17 -22.64
CA ILE A 11 -33.07 22.74 -21.88
C ILE A 11 -33.28 22.59 -20.37
N ILE A 12 -34.51 22.84 -19.88
CA ILE A 12 -34.84 22.72 -18.46
C ILE A 12 -34.76 21.26 -17.98
N THR A 13 -35.28 20.30 -18.75
CA THR A 13 -35.21 18.87 -18.38
C THR A 13 -33.79 18.33 -18.48
N SER A 14 -33.00 18.78 -19.46
CA SER A 14 -31.58 18.43 -19.56
C SER A 14 -30.78 18.96 -18.37
N PHE A 15 -31.00 20.23 -17.97
CA PHE A 15 -30.34 20.81 -16.81
C PHE A 15 -30.77 20.15 -15.50
N ALA A 16 -32.05 19.82 -15.34
CA ALA A 16 -32.53 19.07 -14.18
C ALA A 16 -31.92 17.65 -14.11
N ALA A 17 -31.79 16.97 -15.25
CA ALA A 17 -31.19 15.65 -15.34
C ALA A 17 -29.67 15.67 -15.05
N THR A 18 -28.94 16.68 -15.51
CA THR A 18 -27.50 16.81 -15.21
C THR A 18 -27.26 17.18 -13.76
N VAL A 19 -28.10 18.04 -13.15
CA VAL A 19 -28.04 18.35 -11.71
C VAL A 19 -28.35 17.10 -10.88
N LEU A 20 -29.37 16.32 -11.25
CA LEU A 20 -29.70 15.07 -10.57
C LEU A 20 -28.58 14.02 -10.68
N LEU A 21 -27.96 13.90 -11.87
CA LEU A 21 -26.81 13.02 -12.09
C LEU A 21 -25.59 13.47 -11.28
N LEU A 22 -25.35 14.78 -11.16
CA LEU A 22 -24.28 15.34 -10.32
C LEU A 22 -24.52 15.04 -8.82
N LEU A 23 -25.77 15.18 -8.36
CA LEU A 23 -26.18 14.88 -6.97
C LEU A 23 -26.07 13.39 -6.63
N LEU A 24 -26.27 12.50 -7.61
CA LEU A 24 -26.07 11.06 -7.46
C LEU A 24 -24.59 10.65 -7.48
N SER A 25 -23.72 11.45 -8.11
CA SER A 25 -22.28 11.16 -8.19
C SER A 25 -21.49 11.49 -6.91
N THR A 26 -22.10 12.20 -5.96
CA THR A 26 -21.48 12.60 -4.69
C THR A 26 -21.68 11.59 -3.55
N PHE A 27 -22.25 10.41 -3.80
CA PHE A 27 -22.29 9.33 -2.80
C PHE A 27 -20.91 8.69 -2.68
N THR A 28 -19.98 9.36 -2.00
CA THR A 28 -18.80 8.70 -1.45
C THR A 28 -19.27 7.88 -0.24
N CYS A 29 -19.22 6.56 -0.35
CA CYS A 29 -19.39 5.68 0.80
C CYS A 29 -18.16 5.83 1.70
N GLU A 30 -18.21 6.75 2.65
CA GLU A 30 -17.26 6.76 3.76
C GLU A 30 -17.60 5.60 4.69
N ALA A 31 -16.80 4.55 4.66
CA ALA A 31 -16.81 3.53 5.70
C ALA A 31 -16.14 4.11 6.96
N GLN A 32 -16.87 4.95 7.70
CA GLN A 32 -16.36 5.53 8.96
C GLN A 32 -16.15 4.42 9.99
N LEU A 33 -14.89 4.22 10.37
CA LEU A 33 -14.50 3.25 11.38
C LEU A 33 -14.76 3.84 12.76
N THR A 34 -15.52 3.12 13.60
CA THR A 34 -15.70 3.46 15.02
C THR A 34 -15.12 2.36 15.91
N PRO A 35 -14.41 2.70 17.00
CA PRO A 35 -13.77 1.70 17.86
C PRO A 35 -14.77 0.82 18.63
N ASN A 36 -16.01 1.31 18.77
CA ASN A 36 -17.11 0.69 19.49
C ASN A 36 -18.16 0.04 18.57
N TYR A 37 -17.81 -0.18 17.30
CA TYR A 37 -18.73 -0.73 16.29
C TYR A 37 -19.42 -2.04 16.74
N TYR A 38 -18.71 -2.89 17.48
CA TYR A 38 -19.19 -4.20 17.93
C TYR A 38 -19.78 -4.21 19.34
N ASP A 39 -19.85 -3.08 20.04
CA ASP A 39 -20.23 -3.04 21.47
C ASP A 39 -21.65 -3.59 21.71
N TYR A 40 -22.55 -3.46 20.73
CA TYR A 40 -23.95 -3.92 20.83
C TYR A 40 -24.25 -5.15 19.98
N THR A 41 -23.61 -5.30 18.82
CA THR A 41 -23.84 -6.43 17.89
C THR A 41 -23.07 -7.67 18.30
N CYS A 42 -21.84 -7.52 18.81
CA CYS A 42 -21.02 -8.64 19.27
C CYS A 42 -20.03 -8.18 20.37
N PRO A 43 -20.52 -8.02 21.62
CA PRO A 43 -19.73 -7.44 22.71
C PRO A 43 -18.46 -8.26 23.05
N GLN A 44 -18.45 -9.54 22.69
CA GLN A 44 -17.35 -10.48 22.94
C GLN A 44 -16.39 -10.63 21.75
N ALA A 45 -16.56 -9.87 20.66
CA ALA A 45 -15.69 -9.99 19.49
C ALA A 45 -14.22 -9.74 19.86
N LEU A 46 -13.93 -8.58 20.47
CA LEU A 46 -12.56 -8.19 20.81
C LEU A 46 -11.93 -9.09 21.88
N SER A 47 -12.70 -9.54 22.88
CA SER A 47 -12.20 -10.46 23.91
C SER A 47 -11.86 -11.82 23.31
N THR A 48 -12.72 -12.36 22.44
CA THR A 48 -12.51 -13.63 21.75
C THR A 48 -11.28 -13.60 20.84
N ILE A 49 -11.14 -12.55 20.02
CA ILE A 49 -9.97 -12.38 19.15
C ILE A 49 -8.67 -12.30 19.97
N ARG A 50 -8.67 -11.51 21.05
CA ARG A 50 -7.50 -11.41 21.95
C ARG A 50 -7.12 -12.77 22.54
N ALA A 51 -8.11 -13.56 22.98
CA ALA A 51 -7.87 -14.89 23.52
C ALA A 51 -7.26 -15.82 22.46
N ALA A 52 -7.82 -15.85 21.24
CA ALA A 52 -7.31 -16.67 20.15
C ALA A 52 -5.87 -16.27 19.75
N VAL A 53 -5.59 -14.98 19.62
CA VAL A 53 -4.25 -14.46 19.28
C VAL A 53 -3.24 -14.81 20.37
N ARG A 54 -3.60 -14.67 21.66
CA ARG A 54 -2.71 -15.05 22.77
C ARG A 54 -2.40 -16.54 22.76
N THR A 55 -3.40 -17.39 22.53
CA THR A 55 -3.21 -18.84 22.40
C THR A 55 -2.28 -19.19 21.23
N ALA A 56 -2.45 -18.52 20.09
CA ALA A 56 -1.60 -18.73 18.92
C ALA A 56 -0.14 -18.32 19.16
N ILE A 57 0.08 -17.18 19.82
CA ILE A 57 1.43 -16.69 20.19
C ILE A 57 2.09 -17.59 21.24
N ALA A 58 1.31 -18.10 22.20
CA ALA A 58 1.80 -19.03 23.21
C ALA A 58 2.27 -20.36 22.58
N LYS A 59 1.57 -20.81 21.51
CA LYS A 59 1.98 -21.98 20.72
C LYS A 59 3.21 -21.70 19.86
N GLU A 60 3.28 -20.53 19.22
CA GLU A 60 4.41 -20.11 18.39
C GLU A 60 4.64 -18.61 18.50
N ARG A 61 5.74 -18.18 19.14
CA ARG A 61 6.02 -16.74 19.33
C ARG A 61 6.11 -15.95 18.04
N ARG A 62 6.60 -16.56 16.95
CA ARG A 62 6.70 -15.93 15.62
C ARG A 62 5.35 -15.47 15.08
N MET A 63 4.24 -16.06 15.54
CA MET A 63 2.89 -15.75 15.08
C MET A 63 2.51 -14.28 15.30
N ALA A 64 3.04 -13.62 16.34
CA ALA A 64 2.81 -12.19 16.55
C ALA A 64 3.29 -11.35 15.36
N ALA A 65 4.52 -11.60 14.89
CA ALA A 65 5.09 -10.92 13.74
C ALA A 65 4.36 -11.30 12.44
N SER A 66 3.96 -12.56 12.29
CA SER A 66 3.21 -13.02 11.12
C SER A 66 1.85 -12.34 10.98
N LEU A 67 1.09 -12.20 12.06
CA LEU A 67 -0.22 -11.52 12.06
C LEU A 67 -0.10 -10.03 11.74
N ILE A 68 0.91 -9.36 12.31
CA ILE A 68 1.21 -7.95 12.01
C ILE A 68 1.56 -7.79 10.53
N ARG A 69 2.44 -8.65 9.99
CA ARG A 69 2.81 -8.64 8.58
C ARG A 69 1.60 -8.88 7.67
N LEU A 70 0.71 -9.81 8.04
CA LEU A 70 -0.51 -10.09 7.28
C LEU A 70 -1.42 -8.86 7.24
N HIS A 71 -1.65 -8.20 8.38
CA HIS A 71 -2.44 -6.97 8.43
C HIS A 71 -1.84 -5.87 7.54
N PHE A 72 -0.51 -5.66 7.62
CA PHE A 72 0.16 -4.71 6.75
C PHE A 72 0.01 -5.05 5.28
N HIS A 73 0.14 -6.33 4.90
CA HIS A 73 -0.01 -6.76 3.51
C HIS A 73 -1.43 -6.51 2.98
N ASP A 74 -2.45 -6.85 3.76
CA ASP A 74 -3.86 -6.61 3.38
C ASP A 74 -4.15 -5.12 3.21
N CYS A 75 -3.61 -4.28 4.09
CA CYS A 75 -3.72 -2.82 3.95
C CYS A 75 -2.93 -2.32 2.73
N PHE A 76 -1.69 -2.74 2.53
CA PHE A 76 -0.82 -2.23 1.45
C PHE A 76 -1.29 -2.64 0.05
N VAL A 77 -1.93 -3.79 -0.12
CA VAL A 77 -2.58 -4.15 -1.38
C VAL A 77 -3.63 -3.11 -1.77
N GLN A 78 -4.33 -2.51 -0.78
CA GLN A 78 -5.27 -1.42 -0.98
C GLN A 78 -4.60 -0.05 -1.21
N VAL A 79 -3.37 0.18 -0.70
CA VAL A 79 -2.62 1.44 -0.91
C VAL A 79 -2.00 1.52 -2.32
N GLY A 80 -2.04 0.43 -3.10
CA GLY A 80 -1.65 0.48 -4.52
C GLY A 80 -0.17 0.81 -4.71
N GLY A 81 0.71 0.14 -3.95
CA GLY A 81 2.16 0.24 -4.14
C GLY A 81 2.55 0.04 -5.60
N PRO A 82 3.67 0.64 -6.05
CA PRO A 82 4.04 0.59 -7.46
C PRO A 82 4.25 -0.86 -7.90
N THR A 83 3.65 -1.24 -9.03
CA THR A 83 3.95 -2.51 -9.71
C THR A 83 4.95 -2.24 -10.82
N TRP A 84 5.94 -3.13 -10.95
CA TRP A 84 6.91 -3.07 -12.05
C TRP A 84 7.12 -4.43 -12.69
N THR A 85 7.36 -4.43 -14.00
CA THR A 85 7.73 -5.64 -14.74
C THR A 85 9.17 -6.02 -14.43
N VAL A 86 9.37 -7.23 -13.91
CA VAL A 86 10.71 -7.76 -13.62
C VAL A 86 11.28 -8.45 -14.86
N LYS A 87 12.49 -8.04 -15.28
CA LYS A 87 13.23 -8.75 -16.34
C LYS A 87 13.71 -10.10 -15.82
N LEU A 88 13.33 -11.19 -16.50
CA LEU A 88 13.72 -12.56 -16.16
C LEU A 88 14.94 -13.01 -16.99
N GLY A 89 15.53 -14.17 -16.64
CA GLY A 89 16.66 -14.76 -17.36
C GLY A 89 17.97 -14.83 -16.58
N ARG A 90 17.99 -14.40 -15.31
CA ARG A 90 19.14 -14.58 -14.41
C ARG A 90 19.38 -16.08 -14.17
N ARG A 91 20.64 -16.51 -14.29
CA ARG A 91 21.09 -17.88 -13.96
C ARG A 91 21.78 -17.88 -12.59
N ASP A 92 21.81 -19.04 -11.96
CA ASP A 92 22.47 -19.21 -10.65
C ASP A 92 23.97 -19.49 -10.84
N SER A 93 24.79 -18.85 -10.01
CA SER A 93 26.23 -19.10 -9.96
C SER A 93 26.51 -20.44 -9.31
N THR A 94 27.56 -21.12 -9.76
CA THR A 94 28.07 -22.35 -9.11
C THR A 94 29.05 -22.07 -7.97
N THR A 95 29.39 -20.80 -7.74
CA THR A 95 30.38 -20.37 -6.73
C THR A 95 29.94 -19.10 -6.00
N ALA A 96 30.45 -18.91 -4.78
CA ALA A 96 30.25 -17.71 -3.96
C ALA A 96 31.59 -17.00 -3.72
N ASN A 97 31.57 -15.68 -3.47
CA ASN A 97 32.76 -14.89 -3.22
C ASN A 97 32.59 -13.98 -1.98
N LYS A 98 33.28 -14.34 -0.89
CA LYS A 98 33.23 -13.61 0.38
C LYS A 98 34.01 -12.29 0.34
N ASP A 99 35.09 -12.24 -0.43
CA ASP A 99 35.95 -11.06 -0.49
C ASP A 99 35.27 -9.93 -1.27
N LEU A 100 34.59 -10.26 -2.37
CA LEU A 100 33.73 -9.30 -3.07
C LEU A 100 32.59 -8.82 -2.19
N ALA A 101 31.95 -9.71 -1.43
CA ALA A 101 30.87 -9.30 -0.51
C ALA A 101 31.37 -8.31 0.56
N ARG A 102 32.59 -8.46 1.06
CA ARG A 102 33.20 -7.52 2.01
C ARG A 102 33.58 -6.18 1.39
N ALA A 103 33.90 -6.16 0.09
CA ALA A 103 34.30 -4.95 -0.62
C ALA A 103 33.11 -4.14 -1.16
N ASP A 104 32.00 -4.82 -1.52
CA ASP A 104 30.87 -4.21 -2.22
C ASP A 104 29.67 -3.89 -1.32
N LEU A 105 29.57 -4.51 -0.13
CA LEU A 105 28.49 -4.23 0.80
C LEU A 105 28.85 -3.05 1.73
N PRO A 106 28.05 -1.97 1.75
CA PRO A 106 28.25 -0.89 2.70
C PRO A 106 27.90 -1.34 4.13
N THR A 107 28.58 -0.77 5.12
CA THR A 107 28.29 -0.99 6.53
C THR A 107 27.20 -0.03 7.01
N ALA A 108 26.55 -0.36 8.13
CA ALA A 108 25.52 0.51 8.74
C ALA A 108 26.07 1.86 9.26
N PHE A 109 27.39 2.02 9.27
CA PHE A 109 28.08 3.21 9.79
C PHE A 109 28.89 3.94 8.71
N ASP A 110 28.73 3.55 7.44
CA ASP A 110 29.43 4.21 6.33
C ASP A 110 28.90 5.63 6.13
N ASP A 111 29.82 6.57 5.90
CA ASP A 111 29.48 7.94 5.57
C ASP A 111 28.79 8.05 4.20
N LEU A 112 28.10 9.17 3.97
CA LEU A 112 27.37 9.42 2.73
C LEU A 112 28.25 9.25 1.48
N ASP A 113 29.49 9.72 1.52
CA ASP A 113 30.42 9.63 0.39
C ASP A 113 30.82 8.17 0.09
N ALA A 114 30.96 7.35 1.14
CA ALA A 114 31.24 5.93 1.01
C ALA A 114 30.03 5.20 0.40
N LEU A 115 28.82 5.56 0.83
CA LEU A 115 27.57 5.00 0.29
C LEU A 115 27.37 5.36 -1.18
N VAL A 116 27.54 6.64 -1.53
CA VAL A 116 27.47 7.12 -2.92
C VAL A 116 28.49 6.39 -3.80
N SER A 117 29.72 6.23 -3.32
CA SER A 117 30.77 5.51 -4.03
C SER A 117 30.43 4.02 -4.21
N SER A 118 29.83 3.37 -3.20
CA SER A 118 29.42 1.97 -3.28
C SER A 118 28.32 1.73 -4.32
N PHE A 119 27.32 2.61 -4.35
CA PHE A 119 26.23 2.53 -5.32
C PHE A 119 26.72 2.85 -6.74
N ALA A 120 27.63 3.82 -6.89
CA ALA A 120 28.24 4.14 -8.18
C ALA A 120 29.04 2.95 -8.77
N ARG A 121 29.71 2.14 -7.93
CA ARG A 121 30.40 0.90 -8.39
C ARG A 121 29.43 -0.12 -9.01
N GLN A 122 28.17 -0.12 -8.58
CA GLN A 122 27.11 -0.98 -9.12
C GLN A 122 26.34 -0.30 -10.27
N GLY A 123 26.79 0.86 -10.75
CA GLY A 123 26.13 1.62 -11.81
C GLY A 123 24.84 2.31 -11.38
N LEU A 124 24.64 2.52 -10.07
CA LEU A 124 23.47 3.18 -9.51
C LEU A 124 23.77 4.64 -9.20
N SER A 125 22.79 5.52 -9.46
CA SER A 125 22.90 6.95 -9.18
C SER A 125 22.59 7.27 -7.72
N VAL A 126 22.93 8.49 -7.27
CA VAL A 126 22.54 9.01 -5.95
C VAL A 126 21.03 8.97 -5.75
N LYS A 127 20.24 9.19 -6.82
CA LYS A 127 18.78 9.11 -6.76
C LYS A 127 18.32 7.68 -6.47
N ASP A 128 18.96 6.69 -7.09
CA ASP A 128 18.65 5.27 -6.87
C ASP A 128 19.04 4.86 -5.44
N MET A 129 20.18 5.35 -4.94
CA MET A 129 20.60 5.14 -3.55
C MET A 129 19.56 5.64 -2.55
N VAL A 130 19.06 6.86 -2.72
CA VAL A 130 18.03 7.43 -1.83
C VAL A 130 16.71 6.66 -1.96
N ALA A 131 16.28 6.36 -3.19
CA ALA A 131 15.04 5.61 -3.44
C ALA A 131 15.07 4.20 -2.83
N LEU A 132 16.22 3.53 -2.89
CA LEU A 132 16.40 2.17 -2.35
C LEU A 132 16.60 2.16 -0.82
N SER A 133 17.02 3.28 -0.23
CA SER A 133 17.19 3.42 1.23
C SER A 133 15.89 3.79 1.96
N GLY A 134 14.91 4.36 1.25
CA GLY A 134 13.64 4.84 1.81
C GLY A 134 12.52 3.79 1.90
N ASN A 135 12.87 2.50 1.98
CA ASN A 135 11.93 1.37 2.04
C ASN A 135 11.69 0.92 3.48
#